data_AF-A0A9Q4CQY7-F1
#
_entry.id   AF-A0A9Q4CQY7-F1
#
_cell.length_a   1.000
_cell.length_b   1.000
_cell.length_c   1.000
_cell.angle_alpha   90.00
_cell.angle_beta   90.00
_cell.angle_gamma   90.00
#
_symmetry.space_group_name_H-M   'P 1'
#
loop_
_entity.id
_entity.type
_entity.pdbx_description
1 polymer ?
#
loop_
_entity_poly.entity_id
_entity_poly.type
_entity_poly.pdbx_seq_one_letter_code
_entity_poly.pdbx_strand_id
1 'polypeptide(L)'
;MKASGIRGVYGYGMQVYDFKPAGFASMDERRDCAREISETLFRDQDRLSAGMLISDPGTVPFAESAKQIRLADKLGLKHASHTGAAKTSVLLRGLRELDDHGLLLPGHIHAHSNGLTGEDWKLIAKSGGHVASTPSSELQMGMGFLPYQPCAEFGIPFALGTDFIGVTTDDLFTQMNMALQIERALANEKVHQRDTMPFEITPTIREALHWATLGAAQVLGLENEIGSLVAGKKADIIIIRHRDGFVAPVHAAGSVVQMTHAGDVDTVLADGVIRKQNGVLTGFDLPEVTRLSHNALAELETRIRDRKILNAQEVEAFFRLAERMASFHFAQAYSDEFFVQAMKQS
;
A
#
# COMPACT_ATOMS: atom_id res chain seq x y z
N MET A 1 -1.56 18.04 1.90
CA MET A 1 -0.32 17.40 1.41
C MET A 1 0.74 18.40 0.96
N LYS A 2 0.50 19.29 -0.03
CA LYS A 2 1.53 20.27 -0.46
C LYS A 2 2.18 21.04 0.69
N ALA A 3 1.37 21.55 1.61
CA ALA A 3 1.84 22.31 2.77
C ALA A 3 2.76 21.51 3.71
N SER A 4 2.62 20.17 3.82
CA SER A 4 3.49 19.35 4.67
C SER A 4 4.90 19.21 4.11
N GLY A 5 5.09 19.48 2.82
CA GLY A 5 6.39 19.40 2.17
C GLY A 5 6.96 17.99 2.08
N ILE A 6 6.13 16.96 2.29
CA ILE A 6 6.49 15.55 2.11
C ILE A 6 6.67 15.22 0.62
N ARG A 7 7.48 14.18 0.34
CA ARG A 7 7.50 13.50 -0.95
C ARG A 7 6.50 12.36 -0.96
N GLY A 8 5.80 12.14 -2.06
CA GLY A 8 4.90 11.00 -2.18
C GLY A 8 4.08 10.99 -3.46
N VAL A 9 3.50 9.83 -3.74
CA VAL A 9 2.50 9.63 -4.79
C VAL A 9 1.13 9.71 -4.14
N TYR A 10 0.28 10.64 -4.57
CA TYR A 10 -1.10 10.72 -4.11
C TYR A 10 -2.01 9.85 -4.97
N GLY A 11 -2.41 8.68 -4.46
CA GLY A 11 -3.40 7.82 -5.12
C GLY A 11 -4.82 8.35 -4.93
N TYR A 12 -5.42 8.94 -5.98
CA TYR A 12 -6.83 9.29 -5.92
C TYR A 12 -7.68 8.02 -5.91
N GLY A 13 -8.48 7.84 -4.86
CA GLY A 13 -9.30 6.65 -4.67
C GLY A 13 -10.53 6.62 -5.58
N MET A 14 -10.73 5.50 -6.27
CA MET A 14 -11.90 5.23 -7.10
C MET A 14 -12.99 4.41 -6.37
N GLN A 15 -12.75 4.00 -5.12
CA GLN A 15 -13.67 3.14 -4.36
C GLN A 15 -15.01 3.81 -4.06
N VAL A 16 -16.12 3.17 -4.44
CA VAL A 16 -17.47 3.66 -4.14
C VAL A 16 -17.85 3.25 -2.72
N TYR A 17 -18.17 4.23 -1.89
CA TYR A 17 -18.70 4.01 -0.55
C TYR A 17 -20.12 4.56 -0.49
N ASP A 18 -21.00 3.88 0.26
CA ASP A 18 -22.38 4.32 0.47
C ASP A 18 -22.46 5.42 1.54
N PHE A 19 -21.92 6.59 1.21
CA PHE A 19 -22.10 7.82 1.98
C PHE A 19 -23.24 8.65 1.41
N LYS A 20 -24.03 9.28 2.29
CA LYS A 20 -25.11 10.19 1.91
C LYS A 20 -24.86 11.59 2.49
N PRO A 21 -24.98 12.66 1.68
CA PRO A 21 -25.17 12.64 0.23
C PRO A 21 -23.95 12.03 -0.49
N ALA A 22 -24.19 11.41 -1.65
CA ALA A 22 -23.09 10.87 -2.46
C ALA A 22 -22.23 12.04 -2.97
N GLY A 23 -20.90 11.87 -2.94
CA GLY A 23 -19.98 12.91 -3.40
C GLY A 23 -19.93 13.09 -4.91
N PHE A 24 -20.42 12.09 -5.68
CA PHE A 24 -20.46 12.08 -7.14
C PHE A 24 -21.78 11.44 -7.60
N ALA A 25 -22.32 11.90 -8.73
CA ALA A 25 -23.51 11.33 -9.35
C ALA A 25 -23.22 10.04 -10.15
N SER A 26 -21.98 9.86 -10.61
CA SER A 26 -21.56 8.68 -11.38
C SER A 26 -20.07 8.37 -11.25
N MET A 27 -19.66 7.17 -11.69
CA MET A 27 -18.24 6.82 -11.83
C MET A 27 -17.53 7.62 -12.92
N ASP A 28 -18.25 8.06 -13.94
CA ASP A 28 -17.73 8.90 -15.01
C ASP A 28 -17.29 10.26 -14.45
N GLU A 29 -18.17 10.91 -13.68
CA GLU A 29 -17.87 12.18 -13.00
C GLU A 29 -16.67 12.05 -12.06
N ARG A 30 -16.58 10.94 -11.33
CA ARG A 30 -15.43 10.66 -10.46
C ARG A 30 -14.13 10.49 -11.24
N ARG A 31 -14.17 9.81 -12.40
CA ARG A 31 -12.99 9.69 -13.28
C ARG A 31 -12.58 11.03 -13.88
N ASP A 32 -13.54 11.87 -14.24
CA ASP A 32 -13.28 13.23 -14.71
C ASP A 32 -12.59 14.06 -13.61
N CYS A 33 -13.06 13.95 -12.36
CA CYS A 33 -12.40 14.56 -11.20
C CYS A 33 -10.97 14.02 -11.00
N ALA A 34 -10.75 12.71 -11.11
CA ALA A 34 -9.41 12.11 -11.02
C ALA A 34 -8.46 12.67 -12.09
N ARG A 35 -8.94 12.82 -13.33
CA ARG A 35 -8.20 13.44 -14.43
C ARG A 35 -7.86 14.89 -14.11
N GLU A 36 -8.85 15.69 -13.73
CA GLU A 36 -8.65 17.11 -13.37
C GLU A 36 -7.62 17.27 -12.25
N ILE A 37 -7.74 16.48 -11.17
CA ILE A 37 -6.79 16.49 -10.06
C ILE A 37 -5.37 16.18 -10.55
N SER A 38 -5.21 15.14 -11.38
CA SER A 38 -3.90 14.75 -11.90
C SER A 38 -3.27 15.82 -12.79
N GLU A 39 -4.07 16.48 -13.62
CA GLU A 39 -3.61 17.47 -14.60
C GLU A 39 -3.37 18.85 -14.00
N THR A 40 -4.04 19.20 -12.89
CA THR A 40 -4.01 20.55 -12.31
C THR A 40 -3.24 20.62 -11.00
N LEU A 41 -3.48 19.69 -10.06
CA LEU A 41 -2.96 19.82 -8.70
C LEU A 41 -1.53 19.29 -8.56
N PHE A 42 -1.11 18.35 -9.39
CA PHE A 42 0.22 17.74 -9.32
C PHE A 42 1.19 18.20 -10.40
N ARG A 43 0.73 19.04 -11.33
CA ARG A 43 1.60 19.69 -12.32
C ARG A 43 2.61 20.60 -11.59
N ASP A 44 3.86 20.57 -12.07
CA ASP A 44 4.97 21.39 -11.58
C ASP A 44 5.24 21.25 -10.07
N GLN A 45 5.04 20.06 -9.51
CA GLN A 45 5.36 19.76 -8.11
C GLN A 45 6.66 18.93 -8.00
N ASP A 46 7.66 19.42 -7.28
CA ASP A 46 8.97 18.74 -7.17
C ASP A 46 8.96 17.46 -6.31
N ARG A 47 7.94 17.31 -5.45
CA ARG A 47 7.88 16.25 -4.43
C ARG A 47 6.63 15.40 -4.48
N LEU A 48 5.58 15.84 -5.17
CA LEU A 48 4.31 15.14 -5.20
C LEU A 48 3.94 14.78 -6.63
N SER A 49 3.60 13.52 -6.86
CA SER A 49 3.03 13.07 -8.13
C SER A 49 1.63 12.50 -7.92
N ALA A 50 0.86 12.46 -8.99
CA ALA A 50 -0.47 11.86 -8.99
C ALA A 50 -0.37 10.34 -9.23
N GLY A 51 -1.26 9.61 -8.56
CA GLY A 51 -1.55 8.21 -8.81
C GLY A 51 -3.05 7.96 -8.77
N MET A 52 -3.44 6.72 -9.03
CA MET A 52 -4.83 6.27 -8.97
C MET A 52 -4.92 4.99 -8.14
N LEU A 53 -5.73 5.02 -7.09
CA LEU A 53 -6.10 3.81 -6.36
C LEU A 53 -7.37 3.27 -7.03
N ILE A 54 -7.18 2.24 -7.86
CA ILE A 54 -8.23 1.58 -8.63
C ILE A 54 -9.23 0.97 -7.65
N SER A 55 -10.51 0.97 -8.01
CA SER A 55 -11.54 0.28 -7.24
C SER A 55 -11.12 -1.17 -6.98
N ASP A 56 -11.40 -1.62 -5.76
CA ASP A 56 -11.09 -2.96 -5.30
C ASP A 56 -11.64 -4.01 -6.27
N PRO A 57 -10.79 -4.89 -6.85
CA PRO A 57 -11.22 -5.87 -7.82
C PRO A 57 -12.40 -6.72 -7.32
N GLY A 58 -13.42 -6.86 -8.16
CA GLY A 58 -14.66 -7.57 -7.82
C GLY A 58 -15.68 -6.74 -7.04
N THR A 59 -15.34 -5.55 -6.51
CA THR A 59 -16.33 -4.68 -5.83
C THR A 59 -17.18 -3.85 -6.81
N VAL A 60 -16.67 -3.62 -8.01
CA VAL A 60 -17.37 -2.93 -9.11
C VAL A 60 -17.39 -3.84 -10.35
N PRO A 61 -18.31 -3.62 -11.30
CA PRO A 61 -18.31 -4.33 -12.58
C PRO A 61 -16.94 -4.27 -13.26
N PHE A 62 -16.50 -5.36 -13.89
CA PHE A 62 -15.17 -5.44 -14.50
C PHE A 62 -14.91 -4.33 -15.54
N ALA A 63 -15.95 -3.93 -16.29
CA ALA A 63 -15.91 -2.79 -17.20
C ALA A 63 -15.47 -1.48 -16.53
N GLU A 64 -15.88 -1.24 -15.28
CA GLU A 64 -15.50 -0.03 -14.55
C GLU A 64 -14.03 -0.09 -14.11
N SER A 65 -13.56 -1.23 -13.59
CA SER A 65 -12.13 -1.41 -13.29
C SER A 65 -11.27 -1.24 -14.55
N ALA A 66 -11.69 -1.81 -15.69
CA ALA A 66 -11.00 -1.68 -16.96
C ALA A 66 -10.91 -0.22 -17.44
N LYS A 67 -11.99 0.56 -17.32
CA LYS A 67 -11.98 2.00 -17.65
C LYS A 67 -11.02 2.78 -16.76
N GLN A 68 -10.93 2.46 -15.48
CA GLN A 68 -10.03 3.11 -14.53
C GLN A 68 -8.57 2.80 -14.84
N ILE A 69 -8.24 1.52 -15.06
CA ILE A 69 -6.87 1.07 -15.40
C ILE A 69 -6.41 1.73 -16.69
N ARG A 70 -7.22 1.71 -17.75
CA ARG A 70 -6.91 2.37 -19.04
C ARG A 70 -6.75 3.88 -18.89
N LEU A 71 -7.52 4.53 -18.02
CA LEU A 71 -7.37 5.95 -17.74
C LEU A 71 -6.05 6.24 -17.02
N ALA A 72 -5.70 5.45 -16.01
CA ALA A 72 -4.44 5.58 -15.29
C ALA A 72 -3.24 5.42 -16.24
N ASP A 73 -3.27 4.41 -17.11
CA ASP A 73 -2.26 4.19 -18.15
C ASP A 73 -2.14 5.38 -19.11
N LYS A 74 -3.29 5.82 -19.67
CA LYS A 74 -3.35 6.96 -20.60
C LYS A 74 -2.76 8.25 -19.99
N LEU A 75 -2.94 8.44 -18.69
CA LEU A 75 -2.44 9.60 -17.94
C LEU A 75 -1.02 9.39 -17.39
N GLY A 76 -0.42 8.21 -17.56
CA GLY A 76 0.90 7.88 -17.02
C GLY A 76 0.95 7.86 -15.49
N LEU A 77 -0.18 7.56 -14.84
CA LEU A 77 -0.30 7.59 -13.38
C LEU A 77 0.18 6.28 -12.76
N LYS A 78 0.82 6.37 -11.60
CA LYS A 78 1.05 5.19 -10.76
C LYS A 78 -0.30 4.64 -10.30
N HIS A 79 -0.50 3.34 -10.43
CA HIS A 79 -1.76 2.68 -10.08
C HIS A 79 -1.55 1.63 -9.01
N ALA A 80 -2.51 1.55 -8.09
CA ALA A 80 -2.52 0.60 -6.99
C ALA A 80 -3.92 0.02 -6.79
N SER A 81 -3.99 -1.16 -6.18
CA SER A 81 -5.26 -1.75 -5.71
C SER A 81 -5.00 -2.73 -4.57
N HIS A 82 -5.99 -2.92 -3.69
CA HIS A 82 -5.98 -4.06 -2.78
C HIS A 82 -6.13 -5.34 -3.62
N THR A 83 -5.22 -6.28 -3.44
CA THR A 83 -5.18 -7.52 -4.25
C THR A 83 -5.06 -8.70 -3.30
N GLY A 84 -5.98 -9.66 -3.36
CA GLY A 84 -5.91 -10.90 -2.59
C GLY A 84 -5.91 -10.75 -1.06
N ALA A 85 -6.34 -9.62 -0.50
CA ALA A 85 -6.31 -9.37 0.95
C ALA A 85 -7.31 -10.25 1.73
N ALA A 86 -8.39 -10.70 1.09
CA ALA A 86 -9.34 -11.66 1.64
C ALA A 86 -8.91 -13.09 1.28
N LYS A 87 -8.02 -13.68 2.09
CA LYS A 87 -7.23 -14.88 1.78
C LYS A 87 -7.99 -16.02 1.06
N THR A 88 -9.16 -16.40 1.55
CA THR A 88 -9.95 -17.53 1.01
C THR A 88 -11.08 -17.08 0.08
N SER A 89 -11.26 -15.79 -0.12
CA SER A 89 -12.33 -15.22 -0.91
C SER A 89 -11.94 -15.06 -2.38
N VAL A 90 -12.94 -15.00 -3.26
CA VAL A 90 -12.75 -14.53 -4.64
C VAL A 90 -12.69 -13.00 -4.71
N LEU A 91 -13.18 -12.29 -3.70
CA LEU A 91 -13.08 -10.83 -3.61
C LEU A 91 -11.61 -10.39 -3.66
N LEU A 92 -11.32 -9.28 -4.35
CA LEU A 92 -9.96 -8.75 -4.56
C LEU A 92 -9.03 -9.66 -5.36
N ARG A 93 -9.53 -10.74 -5.96
CA ARG A 93 -8.80 -11.51 -6.98
C ARG A 93 -9.00 -10.86 -8.36
N GLY A 94 -8.93 -11.63 -9.44
CA GLY A 94 -9.18 -11.12 -10.78
C GLY A 94 -7.92 -10.89 -11.62
N LEU A 95 -6.74 -11.35 -11.17
CA LEU A 95 -5.50 -11.14 -11.91
C LEU A 95 -5.51 -11.84 -13.27
N ARG A 96 -6.11 -13.02 -13.38
CA ARG A 96 -6.27 -13.72 -14.66
C ARG A 96 -7.15 -12.92 -15.62
N GLU A 97 -8.31 -12.45 -15.15
CA GLU A 97 -9.22 -11.64 -15.93
C GLU A 97 -8.55 -10.34 -16.39
N LEU A 98 -7.74 -9.71 -15.54
CA LEU A 98 -6.95 -8.55 -15.94
C LEU A 98 -5.89 -8.92 -17.00
N ASP A 99 -5.16 -10.02 -16.86
CA ASP A 99 -4.14 -10.47 -17.82
C ASP A 99 -4.75 -10.79 -19.19
N ASP A 100 -5.85 -11.55 -19.21
CA ASP A 100 -6.55 -11.98 -20.43
C ASP A 100 -7.05 -10.77 -21.26
N HIS A 101 -7.25 -9.61 -20.62
CA HIS A 101 -7.66 -8.36 -21.25
C HIS A 101 -6.54 -7.31 -21.39
N GLY A 102 -5.29 -7.66 -21.08
CA GLY A 102 -4.14 -6.74 -21.18
C GLY A 102 -4.20 -5.57 -20.20
N LEU A 103 -4.83 -5.77 -19.04
CA LEU A 103 -5.05 -4.76 -17.99
C LEU A 103 -4.10 -4.91 -16.79
N LEU A 104 -3.26 -5.95 -16.76
CA LEU A 104 -2.13 -5.99 -15.82
C LEU A 104 -0.99 -5.12 -16.34
N LEU A 105 -0.92 -3.89 -15.83
CA LEU A 105 0.06 -2.90 -16.26
C LEU A 105 1.38 -3.02 -15.49
N PRO A 106 2.53 -2.74 -16.13
CA PRO A 106 3.81 -2.65 -15.45
C PRO A 106 3.81 -1.62 -14.31
N GLY A 107 4.43 -1.98 -13.19
CA GLY A 107 4.54 -1.14 -12.01
C GLY A 107 3.24 -0.99 -11.21
N HIS A 108 2.20 -1.80 -11.47
CA HIS A 108 0.99 -1.82 -10.63
C HIS A 108 1.33 -2.25 -9.22
N ILE A 109 0.91 -1.48 -8.21
CA ILE A 109 1.18 -1.78 -6.81
C ILE A 109 0.02 -2.61 -6.24
N HIS A 110 0.27 -3.90 -6.03
CA HIS A 110 -0.64 -4.84 -5.41
C HIS A 110 -0.50 -4.78 -3.89
N ALA A 111 -1.41 -4.08 -3.23
CA ALA A 111 -1.43 -3.99 -1.77
C ALA A 111 -1.91 -5.31 -1.14
N HIS A 112 -1.27 -5.72 -0.05
CA HIS A 112 -1.52 -6.91 0.78
C HIS A 112 -1.09 -8.23 0.15
N SER A 113 -1.80 -8.74 -0.87
CA SER A 113 -1.46 -9.96 -1.61
C SER A 113 -1.33 -11.25 -0.77
N ASN A 114 -1.87 -11.30 0.45
CA ASN A 114 -1.75 -12.44 1.37
C ASN A 114 -2.41 -13.74 0.87
N GLY A 115 -3.44 -13.62 0.02
CA GLY A 115 -4.23 -14.73 -0.51
C GLY A 115 -3.84 -15.24 -1.89
N LEU A 116 -2.77 -14.71 -2.47
CA LEU A 116 -2.38 -15.04 -3.84
C LEU A 116 -1.77 -16.44 -3.96
N THR A 117 -2.02 -17.06 -5.11
CA THR A 117 -1.56 -18.40 -5.48
C THR A 117 -0.29 -18.34 -6.34
N GLY A 118 0.35 -19.49 -6.60
CA GLY A 118 1.50 -19.55 -7.50
C GLY A 118 1.24 -19.03 -8.91
N GLU A 119 0.02 -19.20 -9.44
CA GLU A 119 -0.35 -18.63 -10.74
C GLU A 119 -0.49 -17.11 -10.69
N ASP A 120 -1.07 -16.58 -9.60
CA ASP A 120 -1.18 -15.13 -9.38
C ASP A 120 0.21 -14.47 -9.34
N TRP A 121 1.18 -15.10 -8.66
CA TRP A 121 2.56 -14.60 -8.60
C TRP A 121 3.26 -14.58 -9.97
N LYS A 122 3.03 -15.61 -10.80
CA LYS A 122 3.51 -15.62 -12.19
C LYS A 122 2.94 -14.47 -13.00
N LEU A 123 1.66 -14.14 -12.82
CA LEU A 123 1.01 -13.03 -13.52
C LEU A 123 1.58 -11.67 -13.10
N ILE A 124 1.77 -11.45 -11.79
CA ILE A 124 2.40 -10.22 -11.28
C ILE A 124 3.83 -10.08 -11.80
N ALA A 125 4.61 -11.16 -11.78
CA ALA A 125 5.97 -11.15 -12.32
C ALA A 125 5.99 -10.87 -13.83
N LYS A 126 5.11 -11.52 -14.60
CA LYS A 126 4.96 -11.34 -16.05
C LYS A 126 4.60 -9.90 -16.41
N SER A 127 3.70 -9.26 -15.66
CA SER A 127 3.29 -7.89 -15.92
C SER A 127 4.32 -6.85 -15.50
N GLY A 128 5.29 -7.21 -14.65
CA GLY A 128 6.20 -6.26 -14.00
C GLY A 128 5.51 -5.49 -12.86
N GLY A 129 4.51 -6.10 -12.22
CA GLY A 129 3.84 -5.54 -11.05
C GLY A 129 4.73 -5.53 -9.81
N HIS A 130 4.31 -4.74 -8.82
CA HIS A 130 4.99 -4.52 -7.55
C HIS A 130 4.06 -4.89 -6.38
N VAL A 131 4.61 -5.15 -5.20
CA VAL A 131 3.84 -5.51 -4.01
C VAL A 131 4.17 -4.59 -2.84
N ALA A 132 3.11 -4.13 -2.16
CA ALA A 132 3.23 -3.40 -0.90
C ALA A 132 2.49 -4.17 0.20
N SER A 133 3.18 -4.48 1.30
CA SER A 133 2.60 -5.19 2.44
C SER A 133 2.53 -4.30 3.66
N THR A 134 1.50 -4.51 4.48
CA THR A 134 1.18 -3.72 5.66
C THR A 134 1.09 -4.63 6.90
N PRO A 135 2.24 -5.09 7.42
CA PRO A 135 2.35 -6.20 8.37
C PRO A 135 1.33 -6.17 9.52
N SER A 136 1.23 -5.04 10.22
CA SER A 136 0.32 -4.95 11.37
C SER A 136 -1.14 -5.02 10.97
N SER A 137 -1.52 -4.45 9.82
CA SER A 137 -2.91 -4.46 9.33
C SER A 137 -3.31 -5.87 8.93
N GLU A 138 -2.44 -6.53 8.16
CA GLU A 138 -2.69 -7.87 7.63
C GLU A 138 -2.88 -8.89 8.76
N LEU A 139 -2.09 -8.79 9.83
CA LEU A 139 -2.24 -9.62 11.02
C LEU A 139 -3.50 -9.25 11.83
N GLN A 140 -3.69 -7.96 12.12
CA GLN A 140 -4.77 -7.47 12.98
C GLN A 140 -6.15 -7.72 12.38
N MET A 141 -6.27 -7.65 11.04
CA MET A 141 -7.52 -7.79 10.30
C MET A 141 -7.76 -9.22 9.78
N GLY A 142 -6.87 -10.17 10.09
CA GLY A 142 -7.03 -11.57 9.69
C GLY A 142 -6.82 -11.83 8.19
N MET A 143 -6.08 -10.98 7.49
CA MET A 143 -5.75 -11.16 6.06
C MET A 143 -4.72 -12.29 5.86
N GLY A 144 -3.86 -12.52 6.85
CA GLY A 144 -2.90 -13.62 6.86
C GLY A 144 -1.46 -13.15 7.06
N PHE A 145 -0.52 -13.97 6.60
CA PHE A 145 0.91 -13.66 6.63
C PHE A 145 1.33 -12.89 5.40
N LEU A 146 2.37 -12.06 5.56
CA LEU A 146 2.89 -11.18 4.53
C LEU A 146 3.40 -11.98 3.32
N PRO A 147 3.35 -11.43 2.11
CA PRO A 147 3.71 -12.15 0.89
C PRO A 147 5.19 -11.99 0.48
N TYR A 148 6.12 -11.87 1.43
CA TYR A 148 7.52 -11.60 1.05
C TYR A 148 8.20 -12.80 0.37
N GLN A 149 8.03 -14.03 0.87
CA GLN A 149 8.68 -15.21 0.26
C GLN A 149 8.34 -15.37 -1.24
N PRO A 150 7.06 -15.31 -1.67
CA PRO A 150 6.74 -15.35 -3.10
C PRO A 150 7.34 -14.16 -3.86
N CYS A 151 7.34 -12.95 -3.30
CA CYS A 151 7.95 -11.81 -3.99
C CYS A 151 9.44 -12.05 -4.24
N ALA A 152 10.16 -12.58 -3.25
CA ALA A 152 11.57 -12.94 -3.40
C ALA A 152 11.80 -14.06 -4.43
N GLU A 153 10.95 -15.10 -4.43
CA GLU A 153 11.02 -16.23 -5.36
C GLU A 153 10.80 -15.80 -6.82
N PHE A 154 9.83 -14.93 -7.06
CA PHE A 154 9.45 -14.47 -8.39
C PHE A 154 10.17 -13.18 -8.83
N GLY A 155 11.05 -12.61 -8.00
CA GLY A 155 11.79 -11.38 -8.31
C GLY A 155 10.91 -10.13 -8.38
N ILE A 156 9.80 -10.09 -7.63
CA ILE A 156 8.84 -8.99 -7.60
C ILE A 156 9.30 -7.92 -6.57
N PRO A 157 9.37 -6.63 -6.95
CA PRO A 157 9.66 -5.55 -6.00
C PRO A 157 8.68 -5.52 -4.83
N PHE A 158 9.22 -5.46 -3.61
CA PHE A 158 8.47 -5.54 -2.37
C PHE A 158 8.78 -4.34 -1.46
N ALA A 159 7.73 -3.77 -0.87
CA ALA A 159 7.83 -2.66 0.06
C ALA A 159 6.90 -2.81 1.26
N LEU A 160 7.22 -2.09 2.34
CA LEU A 160 6.38 -1.98 3.53
C LEU A 160 5.56 -0.69 3.53
N GLY A 161 4.35 -0.77 4.09
CA GLY A 161 3.48 0.37 4.41
C GLY A 161 2.83 0.21 5.78
N THR A 162 2.12 1.25 6.22
CA THR A 162 1.39 1.26 7.50
C THR A 162 -0.10 0.96 7.34
N ASP A 163 -0.66 1.11 6.14
CA ASP A 163 -2.11 1.08 5.89
C ASP A 163 -2.85 2.21 6.64
N PHE A 164 -3.89 1.87 7.39
CA PHE A 164 -4.77 2.81 8.07
C PHE A 164 -4.48 2.91 9.59
N ILE A 165 -4.18 4.13 10.04
CA ILE A 165 -3.82 4.46 11.42
C ILE A 165 -4.94 4.26 12.45
N GLY A 166 -6.20 4.06 12.01
CA GLY A 166 -7.30 3.77 12.93
C GLY A 166 -7.35 2.31 13.40
N VAL A 167 -6.55 1.42 12.78
CA VAL A 167 -6.46 0.00 13.14
C VAL A 167 -5.04 -0.37 13.59
N THR A 168 -4.04 0.38 13.15
CA THR A 168 -2.63 -0.01 13.25
C THR A 168 -1.70 1.14 13.64
N THR A 169 -0.43 0.82 13.86
CA THR A 169 0.63 1.81 14.11
C THR A 169 0.89 2.71 12.89
N ASP A 170 1.26 3.95 13.15
CA ASP A 170 1.60 4.98 12.17
C ASP A 170 3.08 4.99 11.76
N ASP A 171 3.89 4.04 12.23
CA ASP A 171 5.35 4.06 12.04
C ASP A 171 5.92 2.83 11.30
N LEU A 172 6.89 3.06 10.42
CA LEU A 172 7.56 2.01 9.63
C LEU A 172 8.60 1.21 10.42
N PHE A 173 9.08 1.67 11.57
CA PHE A 173 10.03 0.89 12.38
C PHE A 173 9.34 -0.35 12.96
N THR A 174 8.14 -0.16 13.48
CA THR A 174 7.28 -1.26 13.94
C THR A 174 6.96 -2.22 12.78
N GLN A 175 6.62 -1.71 11.60
CA GLN A 175 6.38 -2.55 10.41
C GLN A 175 7.62 -3.37 10.02
N MET A 176 8.81 -2.76 9.97
CA MET A 176 10.06 -3.44 9.62
C MET A 176 10.39 -4.58 10.58
N ASN A 177 10.35 -4.32 11.89
CA ASN A 177 10.66 -5.35 12.88
C ASN A 177 9.65 -6.49 12.81
N MET A 178 8.35 -6.16 12.74
CA MET A 178 7.27 -7.13 12.68
C MET A 178 7.39 -8.03 11.45
N ALA A 179 7.56 -7.44 10.26
CA ALA A 179 7.78 -8.16 9.02
C ALA A 179 8.99 -9.10 9.11
N LEU A 180 10.13 -8.59 9.60
CA LEU A 180 11.35 -9.38 9.74
C LEU A 180 11.16 -10.60 10.64
N GLN A 181 10.53 -10.45 11.81
CA GLN A 181 10.35 -11.57 12.72
C GLN A 181 9.33 -12.59 12.19
N ILE A 182 8.25 -12.14 11.54
CA ILE A 182 7.25 -13.04 10.95
C ILE A 182 7.87 -13.87 9.83
N GLU A 183 8.59 -13.24 8.91
CA GLU A 183 9.22 -13.94 7.79
C GLU A 183 10.28 -14.94 8.27
N ARG A 184 11.06 -14.59 9.29
CA ARG A 184 12.00 -15.52 9.93
C ARG A 184 11.27 -16.68 10.60
N ALA A 185 10.18 -16.42 11.30
CA ALA A 185 9.40 -17.47 11.94
C ALA A 185 8.85 -18.45 10.90
N LEU A 186 8.30 -17.95 9.79
CA LEU A 186 7.80 -18.77 8.68
C LEU A 186 8.91 -19.57 8.00
N ALA A 187 10.08 -18.97 7.76
CA ALA A 187 11.23 -19.66 7.18
C ALA A 187 11.77 -20.76 8.11
N ASN A 188 11.94 -20.45 9.40
CA ASN A 188 12.43 -21.40 10.40
C ASN A 188 11.44 -22.55 10.62
N GLU A 189 10.14 -22.27 10.64
CA GLU A 189 9.10 -23.29 10.80
C GLU A 189 9.15 -24.34 9.69
N LYS A 190 9.40 -23.93 8.43
CA LYS A 190 9.62 -24.88 7.31
C LYS A 190 10.82 -25.80 7.52
N VAL A 191 11.85 -25.35 8.24
CA VAL A 191 13.04 -26.15 8.57
C VAL A 191 12.75 -27.08 9.75
N HIS A 192 12.08 -26.59 10.79
CA HIS A 192 11.67 -27.40 11.94
C HIS A 192 10.73 -28.54 11.54
N GLN A 193 9.83 -28.32 10.57
CA GLN A 193 8.95 -29.38 10.03
C GLN A 193 9.70 -30.53 9.36
N ARG A 194 11.00 -30.39 9.13
CA ARG A 194 11.91 -31.44 8.64
C ARG A 194 12.80 -32.00 9.77
N ASP A 195 12.39 -31.81 11.03
CA ASP A 195 13.12 -32.20 12.24
C ASP A 195 14.59 -31.72 12.25
N THR A 196 14.83 -30.52 11.72
CA THR A 196 16.17 -29.92 11.56
C THR A 196 16.23 -28.53 12.20
N MET A 197 17.40 -28.12 12.70
CA MET A 197 17.64 -26.77 13.21
C MET A 197 17.99 -25.78 12.08
N PRO A 198 17.46 -24.54 12.09
CA PRO A 198 17.88 -23.51 11.15
C PRO A 198 19.30 -23.03 11.48
N PHE A 199 20.22 -23.18 10.52
CA PHE A 199 21.59 -22.66 10.60
C PHE A 199 21.77 -21.33 9.86
N GLU A 200 20.82 -20.97 9.00
CA GLU A 200 20.76 -19.70 8.29
C GLU A 200 19.45 -19.01 8.67
N ILE A 201 19.54 -17.72 9.03
CA ILE A 201 18.39 -16.92 9.45
C ILE A 201 18.08 -15.90 8.37
N THR A 202 17.04 -16.21 7.59
CA THR A 202 16.54 -15.38 6.50
C THR A 202 15.09 -14.96 6.77
N PRO A 203 14.66 -13.76 6.32
CA PRO A 203 15.48 -12.72 5.70
C PRO A 203 16.43 -12.03 6.69
N THR A 204 17.41 -11.33 6.13
CA THR A 204 18.39 -10.53 6.84
C THR A 204 17.80 -9.20 7.32
N ILE A 205 18.44 -8.61 8.33
CA ILE A 205 18.07 -7.26 8.80
C ILE A 205 18.23 -6.20 7.69
N ARG A 206 19.20 -6.38 6.79
CA ARG A 206 19.42 -5.45 5.67
C ARG A 206 18.29 -5.52 4.65
N GLU A 207 17.72 -6.71 4.40
CA GLU A 207 16.53 -6.84 3.57
C GLU A 207 15.33 -6.13 4.19
N ALA A 208 15.13 -6.25 5.51
CA ALA A 208 14.09 -5.50 6.20
C ALA A 208 14.24 -3.97 6.07
N LEU A 209 15.47 -3.46 6.21
CA LEU A 209 15.76 -2.04 5.96
C LEU A 209 15.51 -1.66 4.48
N HIS A 210 15.85 -2.54 3.54
CA HIS A 210 15.61 -2.33 2.11
C HIS A 210 14.11 -2.18 1.82
N TRP A 211 13.24 -3.03 2.38
CA TRP A 211 11.79 -2.96 2.15
C TRP A 211 11.16 -1.61 2.50
N ALA A 212 11.70 -0.90 3.49
CA ALA A 212 11.21 0.41 3.91
C ALA A 212 11.97 1.60 3.28
N THR A 213 13.02 1.35 2.48
CA THR A 213 13.86 2.40 1.89
C THR A 213 13.95 2.24 0.37
N LEU A 214 15.01 1.62 -0.15
CA LEU A 214 15.21 1.45 -1.59
C LEU A 214 14.14 0.56 -2.22
N GLY A 215 13.66 -0.48 -1.54
CA GLY A 215 12.53 -1.30 -1.98
C GLY A 215 11.24 -0.50 -2.15
N ALA A 216 10.91 0.36 -1.18
CA ALA A 216 9.79 1.28 -1.31
C ALA A 216 9.96 2.29 -2.47
N ALA A 217 11.18 2.79 -2.66
CA ALA A 217 11.49 3.65 -3.81
C ALA A 217 11.30 2.90 -5.15
N GLN A 218 11.74 1.64 -5.25
CA GLN A 218 11.54 0.78 -6.44
C GLN A 218 10.05 0.52 -6.70
N VAL A 219 9.28 0.18 -5.66
CA VAL A 219 7.83 -0.04 -5.77
C VAL A 219 7.11 1.22 -6.28
N LEU A 220 7.57 2.41 -5.87
CA LEU A 220 7.03 3.68 -6.35
C LEU A 220 7.61 4.15 -7.70
N GLY A 221 8.66 3.50 -8.22
CA GLY A 221 9.38 3.94 -9.42
C GLY A 221 10.20 5.23 -9.21
N LEU A 222 10.68 5.45 -7.99
CA LEU A 222 11.47 6.61 -7.56
C LEU A 222 12.88 6.21 -7.12
N GLU A 223 13.32 5.00 -7.44
CA GLU A 223 14.61 4.44 -7.04
C GLU A 223 15.81 5.19 -7.61
N ASN A 224 15.63 5.98 -8.68
CA ASN A 224 16.69 6.84 -9.21
C ASN A 224 16.77 8.19 -8.49
N GLU A 225 15.75 8.54 -7.69
CA GLU A 225 15.66 9.83 -7.00
C GLU A 225 15.88 9.71 -5.49
N ILE A 226 15.43 8.62 -4.85
CA ILE A 226 15.43 8.45 -3.40
C ILE A 226 15.81 7.01 -2.99
N GLY A 227 15.64 6.69 -1.70
CA GLY A 227 15.77 5.33 -1.15
C GLY A 227 17.20 4.91 -0.79
N SER A 228 18.22 5.68 -1.18
CA SER A 228 19.62 5.42 -0.81
C SER A 228 20.45 6.70 -0.74
N LEU A 229 21.49 6.72 0.10
CA LEU A 229 22.43 7.84 0.20
C LEU A 229 23.52 7.73 -0.88
N VAL A 230 23.17 8.14 -2.10
CA VAL A 230 24.07 8.16 -3.27
C VAL A 230 24.08 9.56 -3.86
N ALA A 231 25.25 10.09 -4.22
CA ALA A 231 25.37 11.42 -4.83
C ALA A 231 24.49 11.51 -6.10
N GLY A 232 23.76 12.62 -6.23
CA GLY A 232 22.79 12.84 -7.31
C GLY A 232 21.33 12.55 -6.92
N LYS A 233 21.09 11.75 -5.87
CA LYS A 233 19.75 11.54 -5.30
C LYS A 233 19.32 12.70 -4.41
N LYS A 234 18.00 12.83 -4.21
CA LYS A 234 17.37 13.81 -3.34
C LYS A 234 17.69 13.51 -1.88
N ALA A 235 17.90 14.56 -1.09
CA ALA A 235 18.25 14.44 0.32
C ALA A 235 17.00 14.21 1.20
N ASP A 236 16.37 13.05 1.02
CA ASP A 236 15.30 12.52 1.86
C ASP A 236 15.93 11.67 2.97
N ILE A 237 16.21 12.29 4.11
CA ILE A 237 17.10 11.76 5.16
C ILE A 237 16.43 11.85 6.52
N ILE A 238 16.58 10.79 7.32
CA ILE A 238 16.27 10.82 8.75
C ILE A 238 17.56 10.69 9.55
N ILE A 239 17.66 11.47 10.64
CA ILE A 239 18.73 11.34 11.62
C ILE A 239 18.08 10.81 12.90
N ILE A 240 18.57 9.66 13.37
CA ILE A 240 18.06 8.99 14.57
C ILE A 240 19.02 9.29 15.72
N ARG A 241 18.49 9.79 16.83
CA ARG A 241 19.26 10.07 18.03
C ARG A 241 19.53 8.76 18.76
N HIS A 242 20.78 8.55 19.17
CA HIS A 242 21.07 7.51 20.14
C HIS A 242 20.49 7.89 21.50
N ARG A 243 19.82 6.94 22.17
CA ARG A 243 19.27 7.20 23.50
C ARG A 243 20.39 7.20 24.54
N ASP A 244 20.43 8.25 25.35
CA ASP A 244 21.35 8.33 26.47
C ASP A 244 21.15 7.15 27.43
N GLY A 245 22.26 6.59 27.94
CA GLY A 245 22.24 5.46 28.88
C GLY A 245 22.21 4.06 28.26
N PHE A 246 22.09 3.93 26.93
CA PHE A 246 22.20 2.64 26.23
C PHE A 246 23.56 2.49 25.55
N VAL A 247 24.02 1.24 25.38
CA VAL A 247 25.25 0.94 24.64
C VAL A 247 25.08 1.37 23.18
N ALA A 248 26.07 2.07 22.64
CA ALA A 248 26.06 2.50 21.24
C ALA A 248 25.90 1.28 20.32
N PRO A 249 25.09 1.40 19.26
CA PRO A 249 24.80 0.28 18.40
C PRO A 249 26.02 -0.21 17.62
N VAL A 250 26.29 -1.52 17.69
CA VAL A 250 27.37 -2.16 16.92
C VAL A 250 26.96 -2.42 15.47
N HIS A 251 25.65 -2.51 15.19
CA HIS A 251 25.10 -2.82 13.86
C HIS A 251 23.98 -1.85 13.47
N ALA A 252 24.33 -0.80 12.71
CA ALA A 252 23.42 0.31 12.39
C ALA A 252 22.05 -0.13 11.83
N ALA A 253 22.02 -1.07 10.88
CA ALA A 253 20.75 -1.55 10.33
C ALA A 253 19.89 -2.29 11.37
N GLY A 254 20.53 -2.99 12.33
CA GLY A 254 19.82 -3.67 13.42
C GLY A 254 19.20 -2.68 14.39
N SER A 255 19.89 -1.57 14.62
CA SER A 255 19.41 -0.49 15.47
C SER A 255 18.21 0.21 14.88
N VAL A 256 18.28 0.52 13.58
CA VAL A 256 17.16 1.09 12.83
C VAL A 256 15.98 0.13 12.84
N VAL A 257 16.18 -1.13 12.45
CA VAL A 257 15.07 -2.08 12.25
C VAL A 257 14.46 -2.58 13.56
N GLN A 258 15.27 -2.85 14.59
CA GLN A 258 14.82 -3.60 15.77
C GLN A 258 14.80 -2.80 17.07
N MET A 259 15.47 -1.64 17.14
CA MET A 259 15.67 -0.90 18.39
C MET A 259 15.12 0.53 18.36
N THR A 260 14.81 1.07 17.19
CA THR A 260 14.34 2.44 16.99
C THR A 260 12.82 2.48 16.97
N HIS A 261 12.22 3.57 17.46
CA HIS A 261 10.83 3.94 17.16
C HIS A 261 10.76 5.41 16.70
N ALA A 262 9.58 5.85 16.24
CA ALA A 262 9.39 7.19 15.67
C ALA A 262 9.82 8.37 16.56
N GLY A 263 9.79 8.20 17.89
CA GLY A 263 10.21 9.22 18.85
C GLY A 263 11.72 9.45 18.91
N ASP A 264 12.52 8.48 18.49
CA ASP A 264 13.99 8.59 18.43
C ASP A 264 14.47 9.39 17.21
N VAL A 265 13.59 9.67 16.25
CA VAL A 265 13.93 10.47 15.07
C VAL A 265 14.16 11.92 15.50
N ASP A 266 15.39 12.40 15.36
CA ASP A 266 15.78 13.76 15.73
C ASP A 266 15.41 14.75 14.63
N THR A 267 15.92 14.48 13.44
CA THR A 267 15.87 15.39 12.30
C THR A 267 15.33 14.64 11.08
N VAL A 268 14.48 15.32 10.31
CA VAL A 268 13.94 14.83 9.04
C VAL A 268 14.20 15.88 7.98
N LEU A 269 14.80 15.48 6.87
CA LEU A 269 14.97 16.28 5.67
C LEU A 269 14.11 15.68 4.55
N ALA A 270 13.38 16.52 3.84
CA ALA A 270 12.70 16.16 2.60
C ALA A 270 13.21 17.08 1.50
N ASP A 271 13.92 16.50 0.53
CA ASP A 271 14.66 17.20 -0.51
C ASP A 271 15.65 18.24 0.06
N GLY A 272 16.37 17.86 1.12
CA GLY A 272 17.31 18.74 1.82
C GLY A 272 16.67 19.82 2.70
N VAL A 273 15.33 19.96 2.67
CA VAL A 273 14.61 20.90 3.53
C VAL A 273 14.29 20.24 4.86
N ILE A 274 14.75 20.84 5.96
CA ILE A 274 14.44 20.38 7.32
C ILE A 274 12.92 20.47 7.56
N ARG A 275 12.32 19.36 7.99
CA ARG A 275 10.90 19.21 8.37
C ARG A 275 10.72 18.91 9.86
N LYS A 276 11.75 18.37 10.49
CA LYS A 276 11.85 18.10 11.92
C LYS A 276 13.29 18.36 12.34
N GLN A 277 13.53 18.95 13.51
CA GLN A 277 14.86 19.15 14.07
C GLN A 277 14.80 19.07 15.59
N ASN A 278 15.79 18.42 16.21
CA ASN A 278 15.87 18.24 17.67
C ASN A 278 14.60 17.58 18.26
N GLY A 279 13.89 16.75 17.50
CA GLY A 279 12.64 16.14 17.93
C GLY A 279 11.38 16.96 17.63
N VAL A 280 11.50 18.18 17.11
CA VAL A 280 10.38 19.14 16.94
C VAL A 280 10.07 19.36 15.46
N LEU A 281 8.78 19.34 15.08
CA LEU A 281 8.34 19.65 13.71
C LEU A 281 8.54 21.13 13.38
N THR A 282 9.01 21.42 12.17
CA THR A 282 9.24 22.80 11.70
C THR A 282 8.07 23.27 10.82
N GLY A 283 7.63 24.51 10.97
CA GLY A 283 6.61 25.12 10.12
C GLY A 283 5.16 24.76 10.47
N PHE A 284 4.95 24.09 11.61
CA PHE A 284 3.62 23.73 12.12
C PHE A 284 3.48 24.10 13.58
N ASP A 285 2.33 24.64 13.95
CA ASP A 285 1.90 24.78 15.34
C ASP A 285 1.30 23.43 15.78
N LEU A 286 2.09 22.62 16.48
CA LEU A 286 1.66 21.28 16.91
C LEU A 286 0.44 21.32 17.85
N PRO A 287 0.36 22.24 18.85
CA PRO A 287 -0.88 22.48 19.58
C PRO A 287 -2.10 22.72 18.68
N GLU A 288 -1.97 23.55 17.64
CA GLU A 288 -3.07 23.81 16.71
C GLU A 288 -3.43 22.58 15.87
N VAL A 289 -2.44 21.85 15.34
CA VAL A 289 -2.68 20.58 14.61
C VAL A 289 -3.40 19.57 15.48
N THR A 290 -3.01 19.50 16.76
CA THR A 290 -3.63 18.61 17.76
C THR A 290 -5.08 19.03 18.02
N ARG A 291 -5.34 20.34 18.16
CA ARG A 291 -6.70 20.88 18.32
C ARG A 291 -7.58 20.56 17.11
N LEU A 292 -7.09 20.78 15.88
CA LEU A 292 -7.80 20.43 14.65
C LEU A 292 -8.09 18.92 14.56
N SER A 293 -7.15 18.08 14.99
CA SER A 293 -7.34 16.62 15.01
C SER A 293 -8.43 16.20 16.01
N HIS A 294 -8.44 16.78 17.22
CA HIS A 294 -9.51 16.52 18.20
C HIS A 294 -10.88 17.00 17.71
N ASN A 295 -10.96 18.16 17.04
CA ASN A 295 -12.21 18.63 16.46
C ASN A 295 -12.74 17.67 15.39
N ALA A 296 -11.85 17.20 14.49
CA ALA A 296 -12.21 16.23 13.46
C ALA A 296 -12.71 14.90 14.06
N LEU A 297 -12.08 14.44 15.15
CA LEU A 297 -12.55 13.25 15.88
C LEU A 297 -13.94 13.47 16.48
N ALA A 298 -14.18 14.59 17.16
CA ALA A 298 -15.49 14.89 17.75
C ALA A 298 -16.61 14.99 16.69
N GLU A 299 -16.31 15.56 15.53
CA GLU A 299 -17.23 15.56 14.39
C GLU A 299 -17.49 14.14 13.87
N LEU A 300 -16.45 13.32 13.74
CA LEU A 300 -16.58 11.94 13.28
C LEU A 300 -17.43 11.12 14.26
N GLU A 301 -17.13 11.19 15.56
CA GLU A 301 -17.90 10.54 16.63
C GLU A 301 -19.38 10.94 16.59
N THR A 302 -19.67 12.21 16.30
CA THR A 302 -21.04 12.68 16.12
C THR A 302 -21.71 12.04 14.90
N ARG A 303 -21.01 11.94 13.76
CA ARG A 303 -21.54 11.35 12.53
C ARG A 303 -21.72 9.83 12.61
N ILE A 304 -20.90 9.14 13.39
CA ILE A 304 -20.95 7.68 13.52
C ILE A 304 -21.72 7.21 14.76
N ARG A 305 -22.21 8.12 15.62
CA ARG A 305 -22.90 7.81 16.88
C ARG A 305 -23.99 6.74 16.72
N ASP A 306 -24.81 6.88 15.69
CA ASP A 306 -25.95 6.00 15.42
C ASP A 306 -25.63 4.93 14.36
N ARG A 307 -24.36 4.84 13.91
CA ARG A 307 -23.96 3.75 13.01
C ARG A 307 -23.93 2.45 13.78
N LYS A 308 -24.69 1.49 13.25
CA LYS A 308 -24.66 0.11 13.74
C LYS A 308 -23.29 -0.50 13.53
N ILE A 309 -22.70 -1.03 14.60
CA ILE A 309 -21.55 -1.93 14.53
C ILE A 309 -22.11 -3.31 14.16
N LEU A 310 -21.58 -3.88 13.06
CA LEU A 310 -22.01 -5.18 12.57
C LEU A 310 -21.55 -6.29 13.53
N ASN A 311 -22.43 -7.24 13.81
CA ASN A 311 -22.04 -8.46 14.52
C ASN A 311 -21.40 -9.48 13.55
N ALA A 312 -20.85 -10.57 14.09
CA ALA A 312 -20.15 -11.58 13.28
C ALA A 312 -21.01 -12.19 12.14
N GLN A 313 -22.30 -12.43 12.38
CA GLN A 313 -23.21 -12.99 11.35
C GLN A 313 -23.47 -11.97 10.23
N GLU A 314 -23.56 -10.69 10.57
CA GLU A 314 -23.75 -9.61 9.59
C GLU A 314 -22.49 -9.36 8.77
N VAL A 315 -21.32 -9.44 9.40
CA VAL A 315 -20.02 -9.41 8.70
C VAL A 315 -19.90 -10.61 7.76
N GLU A 316 -20.25 -11.82 8.20
CA GLU A 316 -20.27 -13.00 7.36
C GLU A 316 -21.23 -12.83 6.17
N ALA A 317 -22.45 -12.35 6.41
CA ALA A 317 -23.43 -12.10 5.35
C ALA A 317 -22.93 -11.07 4.33
N PHE A 318 -22.25 -10.02 4.79
CA PHE A 318 -21.60 -9.03 3.93
C PHE A 318 -20.54 -9.68 3.03
N PHE A 319 -19.63 -10.48 3.59
CA PHE A 319 -18.59 -11.17 2.81
C PHE A 319 -19.19 -12.15 1.80
N ARG A 320 -20.22 -12.92 2.18
CA ARG A 320 -20.92 -13.82 1.25
C ARG A 320 -21.59 -13.08 0.10
N LEU A 321 -22.14 -11.90 0.35
CA LEU A 321 -22.70 -11.04 -0.70
C LEU A 321 -21.60 -10.51 -1.61
N ALA A 322 -20.51 -10.01 -1.03
CA ALA A 322 -19.36 -9.51 -1.78
C ALA A 322 -18.73 -10.59 -2.68
N GLU A 323 -18.67 -11.83 -2.22
CA GLU A 323 -18.20 -12.98 -3.01
C GLU A 323 -19.06 -13.27 -4.23
N ARG A 324 -20.39 -13.22 -4.07
CA ARG A 324 -21.33 -13.41 -5.18
C ARG A 324 -21.20 -12.27 -6.19
N MET A 325 -21.11 -11.03 -5.70
CA MET A 325 -20.91 -9.86 -6.55
C MET A 325 -19.59 -9.95 -7.31
N ALA A 326 -18.49 -10.27 -6.64
CA ALA A 326 -17.18 -10.43 -7.26
C ALA A 326 -17.18 -11.52 -8.33
N SER A 327 -17.78 -12.68 -8.04
CA SER A 327 -17.93 -13.77 -9.02
C SER A 327 -18.68 -13.31 -10.28
N PHE A 328 -19.77 -12.57 -10.09
CA PHE A 328 -20.54 -12.01 -11.20
C PHE A 328 -19.73 -10.99 -11.99
N HIS A 329 -19.07 -10.04 -11.31
CA HIS A 329 -18.26 -9.01 -11.95
C HIS A 329 -17.08 -9.60 -12.74
N PHE A 330 -16.39 -10.61 -12.22
CA PHE A 330 -15.31 -11.27 -12.96
C PHE A 330 -15.83 -12.07 -14.16
N ALA A 331 -16.97 -12.75 -14.03
CA ALA A 331 -17.59 -13.44 -15.18
C ALA A 331 -17.94 -12.47 -16.33
N GLN A 332 -18.27 -11.20 -16.03
CA GLN A 332 -18.54 -10.19 -17.05
C GLN A 332 -17.32 -9.85 -17.93
N ALA A 333 -16.09 -10.15 -17.49
CA ALA A 333 -14.90 -10.01 -18.33
C ALA A 333 -15.04 -10.80 -19.64
N TYR A 334 -15.70 -11.95 -19.60
CA TYR A 334 -15.90 -12.82 -20.76
C TYR A 334 -17.31 -12.73 -21.36
N SER A 335 -18.02 -11.62 -21.14
CA SER A 335 -19.33 -11.39 -21.74
C SER A 335 -19.23 -10.82 -23.16
N ASP A 336 -20.31 -10.93 -23.94
CA ASP A 336 -20.39 -10.45 -25.34
C ASP A 336 -19.96 -8.98 -25.49
N GLU A 337 -20.21 -8.14 -24.48
CA GLU A 337 -19.80 -6.73 -24.46
C GLU A 337 -18.28 -6.55 -24.59
N PHE A 338 -17.50 -7.41 -23.93
CA PHE A 338 -16.04 -7.40 -24.01
C PHE A 338 -15.52 -8.11 -25.25
N PHE A 339 -16.15 -9.19 -25.69
CA PHE A 339 -15.80 -9.87 -26.94
C PHE A 339 -15.96 -8.95 -28.16
N VAL A 340 -17.04 -8.16 -28.23
CA VAL A 340 -17.29 -7.22 -29.34
C VAL A 340 -16.31 -6.05 -29.33
N GLN A 341 -15.83 -5.60 -28.15
CA GLN A 341 -14.78 -4.59 -28.07
C GLN A 341 -13.41 -5.11 -28.50
N ALA A 342 -13.04 -6.34 -28.10
CA ALA A 342 -11.77 -6.96 -28.48
C ALA A 342 -11.66 -7.19 -30.00
N MET A 343 -12.74 -7.67 -30.64
CA MET A 343 -12.76 -7.88 -32.10
C MET A 343 -12.76 -6.60 -32.95
N LYS A 344 -13.03 -5.43 -32.34
CA LYS A 344 -12.93 -4.13 -33.03
C LYS A 344 -11.52 -3.52 -32.98
N GLN A 345 -10.62 -4.09 -32.17
CA GLN A 345 -9.25 -3.58 -31.97
C GLN A 345 -8.16 -4.46 -32.64
N SER A 346 -8.54 -5.58 -33.26
CA SER A 346 -7.68 -6.48 -34.07
C SER A 346 -7.78 -6.20 -35.56
#